data_AF-A0A9C9GET8-F1
#
_entry.id   AF-A0A9C9GET8-F1
#
_cell.length_a   1.000
_cell.length_b   1.000
_cell.length_c   1.000
_cell.angle_alpha   90.00
_cell.angle_beta   90.00
_cell.angle_gamma   90.00
#
_symmetry.space_group_name_H-M   'P 1'
#
loop_
_entity.id
_entity.type
_entity.pdbx_description
1 polymer ?
#
loop_
_entity_poly.entity_id
_entity_poly.type
_entity_poly.pdbx_seq_one_letter_code
_entity_poly.pdbx_strand_id
1 'polypeptide(L)' 'MAVLNAAEQFKILTENTAEIITEEEFRKKLERSVAENRPLRCKLRIDPSAPDLHL' A
#
# COMPACT_ATOMS: atom_id res chain seq x y z
N MET A 1 -10.83 6.96 -14.73
CA MET A 1 -9.68 7.08 -13.80
C MET A 1 -8.51 6.34 -14.42
N ALA A 2 -7.37 7.01 -14.62
CA ALA A 2 -6.17 6.33 -15.11
C ALA A 2 -5.53 5.53 -13.96
N VAL A 3 -5.22 4.26 -14.20
CA VAL A 3 -4.48 3.42 -13.26
C VAL A 3 -3.01 3.79 -13.40
N LEU A 4 -2.40 4.30 -12.32
CA LEU A 4 -0.97 4.62 -12.27
C LEU A 4 -0.14 3.36 -12.48
N ASN A 5 1.04 3.48 -13.07
CA ASN A 5 1.94 2.32 -13.21
C ASN A 5 2.53 1.91 -11.84
N ALA A 6 3.08 0.70 -11.74
CA ALA A 6 3.57 0.16 -10.46
C ALA A 6 4.67 1.04 -9.83
N ALA A 7 5.51 1.71 -10.63
CA ALA A 7 6.57 2.58 -10.15
C ALA A 7 6.03 3.90 -9.57
N GLU A 8 5.03 4.50 -10.22
CA GLU A 8 4.32 5.68 -9.73
C GLU A 8 3.57 5.37 -8.43
N GLN A 9 2.88 4.22 -8.38
CA GLN A 9 2.21 3.76 -7.16
C GLN A 9 3.20 3.57 -6.02
N PHE A 10 4.34 2.92 -6.27
CA PHE A 10 5.37 2.72 -5.27
C PHE A 10 5.86 4.06 -4.71
N LYS A 11 6.21 5.02 -5.58
CA LYS A 11 6.72 6.33 -5.15
C LYS A 11 5.75 7.06 -4.21
N ILE A 12 4.46 7.09 -4.54
CA ILE A 12 3.43 7.74 -3.72
C ILE A 12 3.28 7.03 -2.38
N LEU A 13 3.25 5.69 -2.39
CA LEU A 13 3.07 4.89 -1.17
C LEU A 13 4.30 4.97 -0.25
N THR A 14 5.50 5.25 -0.77
CA THR A 14 6.72 5.37 0.02
C THR A 14 6.99 6.75 0.62
N GLU A 15 6.44 7.82 0.04
CA GLU A 15 6.84 9.21 0.33
C GLU A 15 6.73 9.61 1.82
N ASN A 16 5.71 9.11 2.53
CA ASN A 16 5.49 9.39 3.95
C ASN A 16 5.37 8.12 4.80
N THR A 17 5.88 6.99 4.30
CA THR A 17 5.85 5.74 5.05
C THR A 17 7.02 5.70 6.02
N ALA A 18 6.72 5.46 7.31
CA ALA A 18 7.74 5.41 8.35
C ALA A 18 8.74 4.27 8.14
N GLU A 19 8.27 3.09 7.73
CA GLU A 19 9.11 1.93 7.46
C GLU A 19 8.47 1.00 6.44
N ILE A 20 9.32 0.45 5.56
CA ILE A 20 8.95 -0.62 4.64
C ILE A 20 9.91 -1.79 4.89
N ILE A 21 9.37 -2.90 5.39
CA ILE A 21 10.19 -4.07 5.77
C ILE A 21 10.96 -4.62 4.56
N THR A 22 10.28 -4.76 3.41
CA THR A 22 10.88 -5.29 2.18
C THR A 22 10.37 -4.55 0.95
N GLU A 23 11.14 -3.57 0.47
CA GLU A 23 10.77 -2.77 -0.71
C GLU A 23 10.63 -3.60 -1.98
N GLU A 24 11.54 -4.54 -2.22
CA GLU A 24 11.52 -5.37 -3.44
C GLU A 24 10.25 -6.23 -3.53
N GLU A 25 9.83 -6.82 -2.40
CA GLU A 25 8.60 -7.62 -2.35
C GLU A 25 7.37 -6.74 -2.56
N PHE A 26 7.37 -5.53 -1.99
CA PHE A 26 6.29 -4.57 -2.20
C PHE A 26 6.18 -4.14 -3.67
N ARG A 27 7.30 -3.85 -4.33
CA ARG A 27 7.34 -3.56 -5.78
C ARG A 27 6.80 -4.73 -6.61
N LYS A 28 7.25 -5.95 -6.36
CA LYS A 28 6.74 -7.15 -7.06
C LYS A 28 5.24 -7.35 -6.87
N LYS A 29 4.71 -7.06 -5.67
CA LYS A 29 3.26 -7.10 -5.40
C LYS A 29 2.50 -6.05 -6.21
N LEU A 30 3.02 -4.83 -6.30
CA LEU A 30 2.43 -3.76 -7.12
C LEU A 30 2.47 -4.09 -8.61
N GLU A 31 3.60 -4.58 -9.13
CA GLU A 31 3.73 -5.04 -10.52
C GLU A 31 2.71 -6.13 -10.85
N ARG A 32 2.60 -7.14 -9.98
CA ARG A 32 1.62 -8.21 -10.12
C ARG A 32 0.18 -7.68 -10.08
N SER A 33 -0.12 -6.76 -9.18
CA SER A 33 -1.44 -6.13 -9.05
C SER A 33 -1.84 -5.40 -10.33
N VAL A 34 -0.91 -4.66 -10.94
CA VAL A 34 -1.14 -3.95 -12.20
C VAL A 34 -1.26 -4.93 -13.38
N ALA A 35 -0.39 -5.94 -13.45
CA ALA A 35 -0.40 -6.93 -14.53
C ALA A 35 -1.67 -7.81 -14.51
N GLU A 36 -2.11 -8.24 -13.34
CA GLU A 36 -3.31 -9.07 -13.17
C GLU A 36 -4.61 -8.24 -13.08
N ASN A 37 -4.52 -6.91 -13.11
CA ASN A 37 -5.64 -5.99 -12.80
C ASN A 37 -6.35 -6.36 -11.48
N ARG A 38 -5.59 -6.85 -10.50
CA ARG A 38 -6.11 -7.35 -9.22
C ARG A 38 -5.55 -6.51 -8.08
N PRO A 39 -6.38 -5.74 -7.35
CA PRO A 39 -5.90 -4.88 -6.28
C PRO A 39 -5.29 -5.66 -5.12
N LEU A 40 -4.30 -5.05 -4.46
CA LEU A 40 -3.71 -5.57 -3.23
C LEU A 40 -4.68 -5.47 -2.05
N ARG A 41 -4.59 -6.42 -1.13
CA ARG A 41 -5.37 -6.41 0.11
C ARG A 41 -4.57 -5.73 1.22
N CYS A 42 -5.00 -4.53 1.62
CA CYS A 42 -4.44 -3.82 2.77
C CYS A 42 -5.21 -4.20 4.04
N LYS A 43 -4.52 -4.69 5.07
CA LYS A 43 -5.13 -5.11 6.34
C LYS A 43 -4.69 -4.16 7.45
N LEU A 44 -5.68 -3.60 8.14
CA LEU A 44 -5.51 -2.81 9.37
C LEU A 44 -6.32 -3.48 10.48
N ARG A 45 -5.75 -3.58 11.69
CA ARG A 45 -6.47 -4.00 12.89
C ARG A 45 -6.46 -2.83 13.86
N ILE A 46 -7.65 -2.42 14.28
CA ILE A 46 -7.86 -1.36 15.27
C ILE A 46 -8.28 -2.03 16.58
N ASP A 47 -7.78 -1.54 17.71
CA ASP A 47 -8.21 -2.03 19.01
C ASP A 47 -9.63 -1.51 19.34
N PRO A 48 -10.60 -2.38 19.65
CA PRO A 48 -11.98 -1.97 19.88
C PRO A 48 -12.20 -1.25 21.22
N SER A 49 -11.23 -1.27 22.14
CA SER A 49 -11.37 -0.73 23.51
C SER A 49 -11.17 0.79 23.57
N ALA A 50 -10.59 1.39 22.53
CA ALA A 50 -10.38 2.84 22.41
C ALA A 50 -10.81 3.30 21.00
N PRO A 51 -12.08 3.70 20.82
CA PRO A 51 -12.62 4.13 19.53
C PRO A 51 -12.23 5.57 19.14
N ASP A 52 -11.59 6.31 20.04
CA ASP A 52 -11.20 7.70 19.83
C ASP A 52 -10.06 7.83 18.82
N LEU A 53 -10.40 8.26 17.61
CA LEU A 53 -9.46 8.55 16.52
C LEU A 53 -9.10 10.05 16.52
N HIS A 54 -7.82 10.37 16.54
CA HIS A 54 -7.29 11.75 16.51
C HIS A 54 -6.30 11.94 15.34
N LEU A 55 -5.96 13.20 15.01
CA LEU A 55 -5.05 13.60 13.92
C LEU A 55 -3.64 13.91 14.42
#